data_AF-S4NZP8-F1
#
_entry.id   AF-S4NZP8-F1
#
_cell.length_a   1.000
_cell.length_b   1.000
_cell.length_c   1.000
_cell.angle_alpha   90.00
_cell.angle_beta   90.00
_cell.angle_gamma   90.00
#
_symmetry.space_group_name_H-M   'P 1'
#
loop_
_entity.id
_entity.type
_entity.pdbx_description
1 polymer ?
#
loop_
_entity_poly.entity_id
_entity_poly.type
_entity_poly.pdbx_seq_one_letter_code
_entity_poly.pdbx_strand_id
1 'polypeptide(L)'
;MGAFIVEPSTATGSATVTLRLNSSLDYEDPNQRKFILEVIAEELHTSPRLSSKASVTVSLTDVNDNAPQFADGPYSTSVAEAAPAGTRVAAIRAT
;
A
#
# COMPACT_ATOMS: atom_id res chain seq x y z
N MET A 1 -12.97 3.57 10.42
CA MET A 1 -11.81 4.05 11.21
C MET A 1 -10.68 4.35 10.24
N GLY A 2 -9.82 5.33 10.51
CA GLY A 2 -8.70 5.69 9.62
C GLY A 2 -7.57 4.65 9.66
N ALA A 3 -6.75 4.62 8.62
CA ALA A 3 -5.61 3.72 8.48
C ALA A 3 -4.43 4.05 9.42
N PHE A 4 -4.42 5.26 9.98
CA PHE A 4 -3.37 5.76 10.86
C PHE A 4 -3.95 6.22 12.19
N ILE A 5 -3.21 5.97 13.27
CA ILE A 5 -3.42 6.57 14.59
C ILE A 5 -2.28 7.53 14.91
N VAL A 6 -2.58 8.55 15.69
CA VAL A 6 -1.63 9.57 16.13
C VAL A 6 -1.50 9.51 17.65
N GLU A 7 -0.27 9.37 18.15
CA GLU A 7 0.02 9.25 19.58
C GLU A 7 1.23 10.09 19.99
N PRO A 8 1.20 10.77 21.15
CA PRO A 8 0.06 10.92 22.05
C PRO A 8 -0.98 11.92 21.49
N SER A 9 -2.24 11.80 21.93
CA SER A 9 -3.31 12.74 21.55
C SER A 9 -3.30 14.05 22.34
N THR A 10 -2.50 14.12 23.41
CA THR A 10 -2.30 15.31 24.25
C THR A 10 -0.83 15.43 24.65
N ALA A 11 -0.35 16.66 24.80
CA ALA A 11 1.02 16.96 25.19
C ALA A 11 1.09 18.30 25.92
N THR A 12 2.15 18.50 26.72
CA THR A 12 2.43 19.79 27.36
C THR A 12 3.85 20.22 27.00
N GLY A 13 4.02 21.44 26.50
CA GLY A 13 5.31 21.95 26.04
C GLY A 13 5.73 21.33 24.71
N SER A 14 6.72 20.42 24.73
CA SER A 14 7.24 19.76 23.54
C SER A 14 7.00 18.24 23.63
N ALA A 15 6.46 17.66 22.56
CA ALA A 15 6.28 16.22 22.44
C ALA A 15 6.56 15.75 21.01
N THR A 16 7.09 14.54 20.92
CA THR A 16 7.21 13.83 19.64
C THR A 16 5.90 13.10 19.37
N VAL A 17 5.30 13.41 18.22
CA VAL A 17 4.09 12.74 17.75
C VAL A 17 4.50 11.57 16.85
N THR A 18 3.97 10.39 17.14
CA THR A 18 4.18 9.17 16.36
C THR A 18 2.93 8.84 15.57
N LEU A 19 3.10 8.59 14.28
CA LEU A 19 2.07 8.02 13.41
C LEU A 19 2.27 6.50 13.36
N ARG A 20 1.22 5.75 13.70
CA ARG A 20 1.23 4.28 13.63
C ARG A 20 0.12 3.79 12.72
N LEU A 21 0.34 2.63 12.13
CA LEU A 21 -0.69 1.93 11.36
C LEU A 21 -1.77 1.39 12.31
N ASN A 22 -3.02 1.62 11.93
CA ASN A 22 -4.20 1.06 12.60
C ASN A 22 -4.69 -0.23 11.91
N SER A 23 -4.28 -0.43 10.65
CA SER A 23 -4.63 -1.58 9.81
C SER A 23 -3.49 -1.89 8.85
N SER A 24 -3.50 -3.10 8.27
CA SER A 24 -2.63 -3.43 7.15
C SER A 24 -2.91 -2.49 5.97
N LEU A 25 -1.87 -2.26 5.16
CA LEU A 25 -1.92 -1.48 3.95
C LEU A 25 -1.57 -2.36 2.76
N ASP A 26 -2.18 -2.06 1.62
CA ASP A 26 -2.06 -2.82 0.38
C ASP A 26 -1.80 -1.86 -0.77
N TYR A 27 -0.67 -1.99 -1.47
CA TYR A 27 -0.31 -1.07 -2.56
C TYR A 27 -1.19 -1.28 -3.81
N GLU A 28 -1.66 -2.51 -3.97
CA GLU A 28 -2.55 -2.96 -5.02
C GLU A 28 -3.91 -2.28 -4.93
N ASP A 29 -4.36 -1.92 -3.72
CA ASP A 29 -5.53 -1.04 -3.53
C ASP A 29 -5.17 0.41 -3.96
N PRO A 30 -5.75 0.90 -5.07
CA PRO A 30 -5.43 2.24 -5.58
C PRO A 30 -5.79 3.36 -4.58
N ASN A 31 -6.71 3.11 -3.64
CA ASN A 31 -7.09 4.08 -2.62
C ASN A 31 -6.07 4.20 -1.48
N GLN A 32 -5.14 3.24 -1.38
CA GLN A 32 -4.15 3.18 -0.30
C GLN A 32 -2.75 3.60 -0.74
N ARG A 33 -2.50 3.83 -2.03
CA ARG A 33 -1.18 4.21 -2.56
C ARG A 33 -0.65 5.53 -1.99
N LYS A 34 -1.54 6.44 -1.62
CA LYS A 34 -1.18 7.77 -1.11
C LYS A 34 -2.20 8.29 -0.10
N PHE A 35 -1.70 8.76 1.04
CA PHE A 35 -2.48 9.44 2.06
C PHE A 35 -1.96 10.86 2.28
N ILE A 36 -2.89 11.79 2.45
CA ILE A 36 -2.60 13.17 2.88
C ILE A 36 -3.23 13.33 4.25
N LEU A 37 -2.38 13.41 5.28
CA LEU A 37 -2.79 13.54 6.67
C LEU A 37 -2.61 15.00 7.11
N GLU A 38 -3.59 15.54 7.83
CA GLU A 38 -3.49 16.84 8.48
C GLU A 38 -3.36 16.62 9.99
N VAL A 39 -2.21 16.98 10.55
CA VAL A 39 -1.98 16.95 12.00
C VAL A 39 -2.34 18.32 12.55
N ILE A 40 -3.31 18.35 13.47
CA ILE A 40 -3.81 19.57 14.09
C ILE A 40 -3.39 19.58 15.55
N ALA A 41 -2.68 20.62 15.96
CA ALA A 41 -2.40 20.91 17.36
C ALA A 41 -3.33 22.02 17.82
N GLU A 42 -4.14 21.77 18.85
CA GLU A 42 -5.08 22.73 19.43
C GLU A 42 -4.78 22.95 20.90
N GLU A 43 -4.72 24.21 21.32
CA GLU A 43 -4.52 24.52 22.73
C GLU A 43 -5.83 24.43 23.51
N LEU A 44 -5.81 23.63 24.58
CA LEU A 44 -7.01 23.28 25.33
C LEU A 44 -7.36 24.31 26.40
N HIS A 45 -6.38 25.03 26.96
CA HIS A 45 -6.55 25.86 28.16
C HIS A 45 -6.53 27.38 27.91
N THR A 46 -6.44 27.85 26.66
CA THR A 46 -6.42 29.29 26.35
C THR A 46 -7.71 29.77 25.67
N SER A 47 -8.05 31.03 25.95
CA SER A 47 -9.12 31.79 25.28
C SER A 47 -8.52 33.09 24.73
N PRO A 48 -8.38 33.26 23.41
CA PRO A 48 -8.82 32.36 22.33
C PRO A 48 -8.01 31.06 22.24
N ARG A 49 -8.64 30.02 21.68
CA ARG A 49 -7.97 28.77 21.35
C ARG A 49 -7.04 29.01 20.18
N LEU A 50 -5.77 28.66 20.35
CA LEU A 50 -4.80 28.68 19.26
C LEU A 50 -4.77 27.29 18.61
N SER A 51 -4.66 27.25 17.29
CA SER A 51 -4.43 26.01 16.56
C SER A 51 -3.38 26.18 15.48
N SER A 52 -2.66 25.11 15.21
CA SER A 52 -1.70 25.03 14.11
C SER A 52 -1.83 23.69 13.41
N LYS A 53 -1.50 23.68 12.12
CA LYS A 53 -1.70 22.52 11.25
C LYS A 53 -0.42 22.19 10.49
N ALA A 54 -0.16 20.91 10.31
CA ALA A 54 0.92 20.40 9.48
C ALA A 54 0.40 19.32 8.54
N SER A 55 0.84 19.35 7.28
CA SER A 55 0.48 18.32 6.30
C SER A 55 1.58 17.27 6.21
N VAL A 56 1.18 16.00 6.26
CA VAL A 56 2.06 14.84 6.10
C VAL A 56 1.57 14.04 4.92
N THR A 57 2.43 13.83 3.92
CA THR A 57 2.15 12.97 2.78
C THR A 57 2.82 11.62 3.00
N VAL A 58 2.01 10.55 3.01
CA VAL A 58 2.48 9.17 3.10
C VAL A 58 2.25 8.50 1.75
N SER A 59 3.31 7.98 1.14
CA SER A 59 3.24 7.21 -0.10
C SER A 59 3.67 5.78 0.19
N LEU A 60 2.89 4.80 -0.28
CA LEU A 60 3.26 3.39 -0.15
C LEU A 60 4.30 3.06 -1.21
N THR A 61 5.26 2.23 -0.83
CA THR A 61 6.20 1.64 -1.77
C THR A 61 5.65 0.31 -2.22
N ASP A 62 5.55 0.13 -3.54
CA ASP A 62 5.20 -1.14 -4.16
C ASP A 62 6.22 -2.21 -3.77
N VAL A 63 5.73 -3.36 -3.30
CA VAL A 63 6.54 -4.52 -2.98
C VAL A 63 5.95 -5.69 -3.75
N ASN A 64 6.81 -6.47 -4.40
CA ASN A 64 6.38 -7.64 -5.15
C ASN A 64 5.94 -8.79 -4.21
N ASP A 65 4.72 -8.71 -3.68
CA ASP A 65 4.05 -9.74 -2.88
C ASP A 65 3.00 -10.53 -3.68
N ASN A 66 2.70 -10.10 -4.90
CA ASN A 66 1.84 -10.81 -5.85
C ASN A 66 2.66 -11.73 -6.76
N ALA A 67 2.74 -13.02 -6.38
CA ALA A 67 3.40 -14.02 -7.20
C ALA A 67 2.64 -14.26 -8.52
N PRO A 68 3.35 -14.43 -9.65
CA PRO A 68 2.71 -14.63 -10.94
C PRO A 68 1.89 -15.92 -10.96
N GLN A 69 0.65 -15.83 -11.44
CA GLN A 69 -0.27 -16.96 -11.55
C GLN A 69 -0.46 -17.36 -13.01
N PHE A 70 -0.39 -18.67 -13.29
CA PHE A 70 -0.76 -19.21 -14.60
C PHE A 70 -2.25 -19.02 -14.85
N ALA A 71 -2.61 -18.54 -16.04
CA ALA A 71 -3.99 -18.17 -16.36
C ALA A 71 -4.96 -19.38 -16.43
N ASP A 72 -4.51 -20.53 -16.94
CA ASP A 72 -5.39 -21.62 -17.40
C ASP A 72 -4.73 -23.01 -17.22
N GLY A 73 -4.39 -23.39 -15.97
CA GLY A 73 -3.86 -24.72 -15.67
C GLY A 73 -4.95 -25.80 -15.50
N PRO A 74 -4.70 -27.07 -15.89
CA PRO A 74 -3.47 -27.63 -16.48
C PRO A 74 -3.36 -27.48 -18.01
N TYR A 75 -2.15 -27.25 -18.50
CA TYR A 75 -1.86 -27.13 -19.94
C TYR A 75 -1.49 -28.48 -20.56
N SER A 76 -2.21 -28.89 -21.61
CA SER A 76 -1.89 -30.06 -22.42
C SER A 76 -1.81 -29.68 -23.90
N THR A 77 -0.79 -30.18 -24.60
CA THR A 77 -0.54 -29.91 -26.03
C THR A 77 0.05 -31.14 -26.70
N SER A 78 0.00 -31.20 -28.02
CA SER A 78 0.54 -32.31 -28.82
C SER A 78 1.40 -31.78 -29.97
N VAL A 79 2.35 -32.60 -30.42
CA VAL A 79 3.25 -32.30 -31.53
C VAL A 79 3.40 -33.54 -32.42
N ALA A 80 3.51 -33.32 -33.72
CA ALA A 80 3.72 -34.42 -34.68
C ALA A 80 5.11 -35.03 -34.51
N GLU A 81 5.24 -36.35 -34.69
CA GLU A 81 6.52 -37.05 -34.58
C GLU A 81 7.56 -36.58 -35.62
N ALA A 82 7.09 -36.17 -36.80
CA ALA A 82 7.92 -35.69 -37.89
C ALA A 82 8.22 -34.18 -37.80
N ALA A 83 7.89 -33.52 -36.69
CA ALA A 83 8.10 -32.09 -36.54
C ALA A 83 9.61 -31.76 -36.63
N PRO A 84 10.00 -30.77 -37.46
CA PRO A 84 11.40 -30.39 -37.59
C PRO A 84 11.92 -29.75 -36.30
N ALA A 85 13.25 -29.79 -36.14
CA ALA A 85 13.92 -29.15 -35.01
C ALA A 85 13.56 -27.66 -34.92
N GLY A 86 13.19 -27.20 -33.71
CA GLY A 86 12.75 -25.83 -33.46
C GLY A 86 11.24 -25.60 -33.53
N THR A 87 10.42 -26.64 -33.70
CA THR A 87 8.96 -26.52 -33.65
C THR A 87 8.49 -26.07 -32.27
N ARG A 88 7.76 -24.95 -32.21
CA ARG A 88 7.16 -24.41 -30.98
C ARG A 88 5.90 -25.19 -30.62
N VAL A 89 5.88 -25.80 -29.44
CA VAL A 89 4.81 -26.73 -28.99
C VAL A 89 3.70 -26.00 -28.21
N ALA A 90 4.06 -25.07 -27.34
CA ALA A 90 3.14 -24.24 -26.58
C ALA A 90 3.81 -22.94 -26.16
N ALA A 91 3.00 -21.95 -25.81
CA ALA A 91 3.45 -20.84 -25.00
C ALA A 91 2.43 -20.57 -23.90
N ILE A 92 2.97 -20.45 -22.69
CA ILE A 92 2.21 -20.30 -21.47
C ILE A 92 2.45 -18.88 -20.97
N ARG A 93 1.40 -18.26 -20.43
CA ARG A 93 1.46 -16.91 -19.85
C ARG A 93 1.08 -16.99 -18.37
N ALA A 94 1.82 -16.27 -17.55
CA ALA A 94 1.47 -15.97 -16.17
C ALA A 94 1.46 -14.44 -15.99
N THR A 95 0.64 -13.97 -15.04
CA THR A 95 0.53 -12.55 -14.67
C THR A 95 0.74 -12.42 -13.19
#